data_AF-A0A8J3HAH7-F1
#
_entry.id   AF-A0A8J3HAH7-F1
#
_cell.length_a   1.000
_cell.length_b   1.000
_cell.length_c   1.000
_cell.angle_alpha   90.00
_cell.angle_beta   90.00
_cell.angle_gamma   90.00
#
_symmetry.space_group_name_H-M   'P 1'
#
loop_
_entity.id
_entity.type
_entity.pdbx_description
1 polymer ?
#
loop_
_entity_poly.entity_id
_entity_poly.type
_entity_poly.pdbx_seq_one_letter_code
_entity_poly.pdbx_strand_id
1 'polypeptide(L)'
;MKHGDTDPCPECGFDWAIAFDDAVAVVAATADHCRTAFAAASPADPVAGVWSPAQYLWHMVDVLRYGTERMWTLTLDPDAGVIAWSADLVIDEVRARSPFSVPVGLRALASAAAQWCDAALAAPADTRTAHPSWGMVDRLRLARISAHEIRHHELDIRRGLRRPPAEVALHHVAVQTGDLANSVAWYTAYFGATLAWSLDRFSPLTHERLPGITALSELVVGDLRFHLFERASTRNEPPAGTAAQFQHVCLRTASSAALVERRDHWLALYDSRQFTFARDEPATAVVVDDDGVESFYALDPNGLEFEFAYIPGTGR
;
A
#
# COMPACT_ATOMS: atom_id res chain seq x y z
N MET A 1 -19.85 -20.37 6.35
CA MET A 1 -18.83 -20.57 7.39
C MET A 1 -17.47 -20.67 6.70
N LYS A 2 -16.64 -19.63 6.77
CA LYS A 2 -15.23 -19.67 6.36
C LYS A 2 -14.45 -18.80 7.35
N HIS A 3 -13.37 -19.38 7.88
CA HIS A 3 -12.45 -18.89 8.92
C HIS A 3 -12.90 -19.16 10.36
N GLY A 4 -12.13 -20.03 11.02
CA GLY A 4 -12.22 -20.30 12.44
C GLY A 4 -11.69 -19.12 13.26
N ASP A 5 -12.26 -18.94 14.45
CA ASP A 5 -12.04 -17.81 15.35
C ASP A 5 -10.62 -17.73 15.98
N THR A 6 -9.60 -18.28 15.33
CA THR A 6 -8.23 -18.40 15.88
C THR A 6 -7.16 -17.72 15.03
N ASP A 7 -7.38 -17.55 13.73
CA ASP A 7 -6.38 -16.94 12.83
C ASP A 7 -6.82 -15.54 12.42
N PRO A 8 -5.90 -14.57 12.28
CA PRO A 8 -6.23 -13.25 11.76
C PRO A 8 -6.94 -13.33 10.40
N CYS A 9 -7.85 -12.39 10.15
CA CYS A 9 -8.54 -12.31 8.87
C CYS A 9 -7.49 -12.15 7.74
N PRO A 10 -7.48 -13.05 6.72
CA PRO A 10 -6.46 -13.02 5.67
C PRO A 10 -6.54 -11.78 4.77
N GLU A 11 -7.66 -11.07 4.81
CA GLU A 11 -7.89 -9.88 4.00
C GLU A 11 -7.56 -8.59 4.74
N CYS A 12 -8.17 -8.36 5.91
CA CYS A 12 -8.01 -7.12 6.65
C CYS A 12 -7.05 -7.21 7.84
N GLY A 13 -6.49 -8.39 8.11
CA GLY A 13 -5.56 -8.63 9.23
C GLY A 13 -6.21 -8.57 10.61
N PHE A 14 -7.55 -8.51 10.70
CA PHE A 14 -8.26 -8.42 11.97
C PHE A 14 -7.99 -9.63 12.87
N ASP A 15 -7.52 -9.39 14.08
CA ASP A 15 -7.29 -10.42 15.08
C ASP A 15 -8.58 -10.74 15.85
N TRP A 16 -9.09 -11.96 15.67
CA TRP A 16 -10.30 -12.44 16.34
C TRP A 16 -10.12 -12.67 17.85
N ALA A 17 -8.88 -12.67 18.36
CA ALA A 17 -8.59 -12.75 19.78
C ALA A 17 -8.83 -11.43 20.53
N ILE A 18 -9.10 -10.32 19.82
CA ILE A 18 -9.35 -8.99 20.40
C ILE A 18 -10.30 -9.01 21.60
N ALA A 19 -9.97 -8.24 22.64
CA ALA A 19 -10.80 -8.12 23.82
C ALA A 19 -12.06 -7.29 23.54
N PHE A 20 -13.07 -7.41 24.42
CA PHE A 20 -14.33 -6.69 24.26
C PHE A 20 -14.13 -5.16 24.17
N ASP A 21 -13.41 -4.58 25.13
CA ASP A 21 -13.19 -3.13 25.20
C ASP A 21 -12.43 -2.61 23.97
N ASP A 22 -11.46 -3.37 23.48
CA ASP A 22 -10.72 -3.04 22.26
C ASP A 22 -11.60 -3.13 21.01
N ALA A 23 -12.50 -4.11 20.93
CA ALA A 23 -13.47 -4.20 19.85
C ALA A 23 -14.43 -3.00 19.85
N VAL A 24 -14.84 -2.54 21.04
CA VAL A 24 -15.65 -1.33 21.19
C VAL A 24 -14.86 -0.09 20.77
N ALA A 25 -13.57 0.00 21.14
CA ALA A 25 -12.70 1.10 20.74
C ALA A 25 -12.52 1.18 19.20
N VAL A 26 -12.43 0.03 18.52
CA VAL A 26 -12.40 -0.02 17.04
C VAL A 26 -13.65 0.63 16.44
N VAL A 27 -14.84 0.29 16.93
CA VAL A 27 -16.09 0.87 16.43
C VAL A 27 -16.17 2.36 16.77
N ALA A 28 -15.79 2.76 17.98
CA ALA A 28 -15.82 4.16 18.41
C ALA A 28 -14.96 5.08 17.52
N ALA A 29 -13.79 4.60 17.08
CA ALA A 29 -12.85 5.38 16.27
C ALA A 29 -13.22 5.49 14.78
N THR A 30 -14.15 4.66 14.29
CA THR A 30 -14.34 4.46 12.84
C THR A 30 -14.74 5.71 12.08
N ALA A 31 -15.58 6.57 12.67
CA ALA A 31 -16.03 7.79 12.02
C ALA A 31 -14.88 8.78 11.78
N ASP A 32 -13.90 8.82 12.68
CA ASP A 32 -12.71 9.67 12.55
C ASP A 32 -11.72 9.08 11.54
N HIS A 33 -11.54 7.75 11.51
CA HIS A 33 -10.74 7.09 10.48
C HIS A 33 -11.29 7.37 9.07
N CYS A 34 -12.59 7.18 8.87
CA CYS A 34 -13.24 7.47 7.59
C CYS A 34 -13.10 8.95 7.22
N ARG A 35 -13.26 9.88 8.17
CA ARG A 35 -13.09 11.32 7.92
C ARG A 35 -11.68 11.63 7.42
N THR A 36 -10.66 11.06 8.06
CA THR A 36 -9.26 11.21 7.65
C THR A 36 -9.02 10.65 6.25
N ALA A 37 -9.55 9.46 5.96
CA ALA A 37 -9.40 8.82 4.64
C ALA A 37 -9.99 9.68 3.52
N PHE A 38 -11.24 10.13 3.67
CA PHE A 38 -11.93 10.97 2.67
C PHE A 38 -11.36 12.39 2.55
N ALA A 39 -10.65 12.90 3.56
CA ALA A 39 -9.96 14.18 3.46
C ALA A 39 -8.65 14.08 2.67
N ALA A 40 -7.99 12.91 2.66
CA ALA A 40 -6.68 12.71 2.05
C ALA A 40 -6.73 12.27 0.58
N ALA A 41 -7.90 11.86 0.08
CA ALA A 41 -8.04 11.20 -1.20
C ALA A 41 -9.44 11.40 -1.82
N SER A 42 -9.50 11.32 -3.14
CA SER A 42 -10.74 11.37 -3.91
C SER A 42 -11.20 9.96 -4.28
N PRO A 43 -12.50 9.71 -4.46
CA PRO A 43 -12.97 8.42 -4.99
C PRO A 43 -12.34 8.10 -6.34
N ALA A 44 -11.94 6.84 -6.55
CA ALA A 44 -11.57 6.33 -7.86
C ALA A 44 -12.77 6.36 -8.83
N ASP A 45 -12.48 6.27 -10.12
CA ASP A 45 -13.52 6.06 -11.13
C ASP A 45 -14.34 4.80 -10.81
N PRO A 46 -15.68 4.83 -10.94
CA PRO A 46 -16.52 3.68 -10.67
C PRO A 46 -16.14 2.48 -11.54
N VAL A 47 -16.01 1.31 -10.91
CA VAL A 47 -15.80 0.04 -11.60
C VAL A 47 -17.08 -0.78 -11.51
N ALA A 48 -17.56 -1.31 -12.64
CA ALA A 48 -18.77 -2.12 -12.66
C ALA A 48 -18.63 -3.35 -11.74
N GLY A 49 -19.63 -3.57 -10.88
CA GLY A 49 -19.64 -4.67 -9.92
C GLY A 49 -18.79 -4.44 -8.67
N VAL A 50 -18.17 -3.27 -8.50
CA VAL A 50 -17.39 -2.90 -7.30
C VAL A 50 -18.05 -1.70 -6.65
N TRP A 51 -18.18 -1.74 -5.33
CA TRP A 51 -18.70 -0.62 -4.57
C TRP A 51 -17.74 0.55 -4.54
N SER A 52 -18.29 1.75 -4.67
CA SER A 52 -17.56 2.99 -4.42
C SER A 52 -17.25 3.15 -2.93
N PRO A 53 -16.21 3.94 -2.56
CA PRO A 53 -15.95 4.29 -1.16
C PRO A 53 -17.17 4.86 -0.43
N ALA A 54 -17.99 5.65 -1.11
CA ALA A 54 -19.21 6.21 -0.52
C ALA A 54 -20.25 5.11 -0.20
N GLN A 55 -20.35 4.07 -1.04
CA GLN A 55 -21.23 2.93 -0.78
C GLN A 55 -20.75 2.11 0.42
N TYR A 56 -19.44 1.82 0.52
CA TYR A 56 -18.86 1.18 1.70
C TYR A 56 -19.08 2.00 2.98
N LEU A 57 -18.92 3.32 2.92
CA LEU A 57 -19.20 4.22 4.05
C LEU A 57 -20.64 4.05 4.55
N TRP A 58 -21.62 4.07 3.65
CA TRP A 58 -23.02 3.86 4.01
C TRP A 58 -23.31 2.45 4.47
N HIS A 59 -22.62 1.45 3.93
CA HIS A 59 -22.73 0.09 4.39
C HIS A 59 -22.27 -0.05 5.84
N MET A 60 -21.18 0.61 6.24
CA MET A 60 -20.75 0.64 7.64
C MET A 60 -21.81 1.26 8.57
N VAL A 61 -22.56 2.27 8.11
CA VAL A 61 -23.71 2.80 8.86
C VAL A 61 -24.76 1.71 9.10
N ASP A 62 -25.06 0.91 8.08
CA ASP A 62 -26.04 -0.17 8.16
C ASP A 62 -25.57 -1.30 9.09
N VAL A 63 -24.30 -1.71 8.96
CA VAL A 63 -23.66 -2.70 9.84
C VAL A 63 -23.78 -2.30 11.30
N LEU A 64 -23.52 -1.04 11.63
CA LEU A 64 -23.60 -0.56 13.02
C LEU A 64 -25.03 -0.46 13.51
N ARG A 65 -25.98 0.04 12.70
CA ARG A 65 -27.40 0.09 13.10
C ARG A 65 -27.95 -1.30 13.37
N TYR A 66 -27.65 -2.25 12.50
CA TYR A 66 -28.05 -3.62 12.68
C TYR A 66 -27.33 -4.29 13.86
N GLY A 67 -26.06 -3.97 14.07
CA GLY A 67 -25.33 -4.36 15.27
C GLY A 67 -25.98 -3.84 16.56
N THR A 68 -26.48 -2.61 16.56
CA THR A 68 -27.19 -2.01 17.69
C THR A 68 -28.46 -2.78 18.02
N GLU A 69 -29.27 -3.11 17.00
CA GLU A 69 -30.47 -3.92 17.18
C GLU A 69 -30.15 -5.28 17.79
N ARG A 70 -29.06 -5.94 17.35
CA ARG A 70 -28.60 -7.21 17.94
C ARG A 70 -28.19 -7.08 19.41
N MET A 71 -27.49 -6.00 19.77
CA MET A 71 -27.14 -5.73 21.17
C MET A 71 -28.39 -5.47 22.02
N TRP A 72 -29.39 -4.77 21.47
CA TRP A 72 -30.68 -4.58 22.15
C TRP A 72 -31.48 -5.87 22.27
N THR A 73 -31.52 -6.73 21.26
CA THR A 73 -32.12 -8.07 21.37
C THR A 73 -31.47 -8.84 22.51
N LEU A 74 -30.13 -8.87 22.57
CA LEU A 74 -29.42 -9.54 23.66
C LEU A 74 -29.78 -8.98 25.06
N THR A 75 -30.07 -7.68 25.14
CA THR A 75 -30.35 -6.97 26.40
C THR A 75 -31.82 -7.08 26.82
N LEU A 76 -32.75 -6.95 25.88
CA LEU A 76 -34.17 -6.73 26.13
C LEU A 76 -35.02 -7.98 25.87
N ASP A 77 -34.64 -8.82 24.91
CA ASP A 77 -35.40 -10.01 24.50
C ASP A 77 -34.48 -11.08 23.90
N PRO A 78 -33.61 -11.72 24.71
CA PRO A 78 -32.61 -12.66 24.22
C PRO A 78 -33.23 -13.94 23.63
N ASP A 79 -34.48 -14.28 23.99
CA ASP A 79 -35.20 -15.45 23.50
C ASP A 79 -35.71 -15.28 22.06
N ALA A 80 -35.87 -14.03 21.59
CA ALA A 80 -36.29 -13.75 20.21
C ALA A 80 -35.25 -14.21 19.16
N GLY A 81 -33.97 -14.28 19.54
CA GLY A 81 -32.89 -14.55 18.60
C GLY A 81 -32.55 -13.36 17.70
N VAL A 82 -31.37 -13.42 17.10
CA VAL A 82 -30.92 -12.44 16.10
C VAL A 82 -30.93 -13.06 14.71
N ILE A 83 -31.37 -12.30 13.72
CA ILE A 83 -31.39 -12.74 12.33
C ILE A 83 -29.99 -12.67 11.69
N ALA A 84 -29.77 -13.49 10.66
CA ALA A 84 -28.60 -13.35 9.80
C ALA A 84 -28.77 -12.14 8.89
N TRP A 85 -27.70 -11.36 8.75
CA TRP A 85 -27.63 -10.31 7.76
C TRP A 85 -27.44 -10.92 6.37
N SER A 86 -28.23 -10.48 5.40
CA SER A 86 -27.97 -10.75 3.99
C SER A 86 -27.37 -9.48 3.38
N ALA A 87 -26.07 -9.50 3.14
CA ALA A 87 -25.40 -8.39 2.46
C ALA A 87 -26.07 -8.14 1.11
N ASP A 88 -26.24 -9.20 0.30
CA ASP A 88 -26.78 -9.20 -1.06
C ASP A 88 -28.11 -8.42 -1.21
N LEU A 89 -29.02 -8.55 -0.24
CA LEU A 89 -30.31 -7.82 -0.27
C LEU A 89 -30.14 -6.30 -0.10
N VAL A 90 -29.21 -5.86 0.75
CA VAL A 90 -28.93 -4.43 0.94
C VAL A 90 -28.11 -3.87 -0.22
N ILE A 91 -27.23 -4.70 -0.80
CA ILE A 91 -26.40 -4.38 -1.96
C ILE A 91 -27.27 -3.96 -3.14
N ASP A 92 -28.10 -4.89 -3.61
CA ASP A 92 -28.74 -4.79 -4.92
C ASP A 92 -29.97 -3.85 -4.89
N GLU A 93 -30.65 -3.75 -3.75
CA GLU A 93 -31.92 -3.03 -3.69
C GLU A 93 -31.80 -1.62 -3.09
N VAL A 94 -30.98 -1.43 -2.04
CA VAL A 94 -30.98 -0.19 -1.23
C VAL A 94 -29.79 0.71 -1.57
N ARG A 95 -28.59 0.14 -1.74
CA ARG A 95 -27.34 0.91 -1.90
C ARG A 95 -26.89 1.07 -3.35
N ALA A 96 -27.28 0.18 -4.26
CA ALA A 96 -27.07 0.36 -5.70
C ALA A 96 -27.73 1.63 -6.27
N ARG A 97 -28.73 2.19 -5.57
CA ARG A 97 -29.50 3.38 -5.99
C ARG A 97 -29.31 4.60 -5.10
N SER A 98 -28.49 4.53 -4.05
CA SER A 98 -28.38 5.60 -3.03
C SER A 98 -27.47 6.74 -3.49
N PRO A 99 -27.99 7.97 -3.71
CA PRO A 99 -27.21 9.15 -4.13
C PRO A 99 -26.62 9.93 -2.94
N PHE A 100 -26.30 9.26 -1.83
CA PHE A 100 -25.98 9.96 -0.59
C PHE A 100 -24.52 10.43 -0.54
N SER A 101 -24.34 11.70 -0.15
CA SER A 101 -23.03 12.33 -0.12
C SER A 101 -22.17 11.84 1.05
N VAL A 102 -20.85 11.85 0.85
CA VAL A 102 -19.85 11.49 1.87
C VAL A 102 -20.00 12.30 3.17
N PRO A 103 -20.22 13.64 3.16
CA PRO A 103 -20.41 14.40 4.39
C PRO A 103 -21.60 13.92 5.24
N VAL A 104 -22.71 13.54 4.59
CA VAL A 104 -23.88 13.01 5.28
C VAL A 104 -23.58 11.60 5.82
N GLY A 105 -22.91 10.76 5.03
CA GLY A 105 -22.48 9.42 5.45
C GLY A 105 -21.58 9.45 6.68
N LEU A 106 -20.60 10.36 6.73
CA LEU A 106 -19.70 10.51 7.89
C LEU A 106 -20.46 10.93 9.15
N ARG A 107 -21.45 11.83 9.03
CA ARG A 107 -22.31 12.21 10.15
C ARG A 107 -23.19 11.04 10.62
N ALA A 108 -23.75 10.28 9.68
CA ALA A 108 -24.55 9.11 9.97
C ALA A 108 -23.73 8.00 10.63
N LEU A 109 -22.49 7.78 10.18
CA LEU A 109 -21.57 6.80 10.75
C LEU A 109 -21.19 7.15 12.19
N ALA A 110 -20.86 8.41 12.46
CA ALA A 110 -20.59 8.87 13.83
C ALA A 110 -21.78 8.63 14.76
N SER A 111 -23.01 8.91 14.28
CA SER A 111 -24.22 8.65 15.06
C SER A 111 -24.46 7.16 15.30
N ALA A 112 -24.25 6.32 14.28
CA ALA A 112 -24.47 4.88 14.39
C ALA A 112 -23.42 4.23 15.31
N ALA A 113 -22.16 4.67 15.22
CA ALA A 113 -21.09 4.21 16.09
C ALA A 113 -21.35 4.55 17.56
N ALA A 114 -21.77 5.78 17.87
CA ALA A 114 -22.11 6.17 19.24
C ALA A 114 -23.25 5.30 19.81
N GLN A 115 -24.34 5.12 19.06
CA GLN A 115 -25.48 4.29 19.48
C GLN A 115 -25.10 2.82 19.66
N TRP A 116 -24.25 2.30 18.76
CA TRP A 116 -23.75 0.94 18.86
C TRP A 116 -22.89 0.75 20.11
N CYS A 117 -21.99 1.69 20.42
CA CYS A 117 -21.15 1.64 21.61
C CYS A 117 -21.99 1.67 22.89
N ASP A 118 -22.99 2.55 22.96
CA ASP A 118 -23.92 2.60 24.10
C ASP A 118 -24.65 1.27 24.29
N ALA A 119 -25.17 0.68 23.20
CA ALA A 119 -25.86 -0.60 23.26
C ALA A 119 -24.93 -1.76 23.62
N ALA A 120 -23.70 -1.78 23.09
CA ALA A 120 -22.71 -2.81 23.40
C ALA A 120 -22.30 -2.77 24.88
N LEU A 121 -22.06 -1.59 25.44
CA LEU A 121 -21.69 -1.41 26.85
C LEU A 121 -22.85 -1.75 27.80
N ALA A 122 -24.09 -1.50 27.40
CA ALA A 122 -25.28 -1.89 28.15
C ALA A 122 -25.57 -3.39 28.12
N ALA A 123 -25.05 -4.12 27.11
CA ALA A 123 -25.36 -5.53 26.92
C ALA A 123 -24.74 -6.44 28.00
N PRO A 124 -25.54 -7.35 28.59
CA PRO A 124 -25.08 -8.27 29.64
C PRO A 124 -24.02 -9.26 29.13
N ALA A 125 -23.03 -9.55 29.98
CA ALA A 125 -21.86 -10.37 29.63
C ALA A 125 -22.15 -11.87 29.56
N ASP A 126 -23.11 -12.31 30.37
CA ASP A 126 -23.47 -13.70 30.63
C ASP A 126 -24.70 -14.17 29.84
N THR A 127 -25.36 -13.25 29.12
CA THR A 127 -26.51 -13.58 28.27
C THR A 127 -26.05 -14.06 26.89
N ARG A 128 -26.81 -15.00 26.33
CA ARG A 128 -26.63 -15.51 24.98
C ARG A 128 -27.95 -15.49 24.24
N THR A 129 -27.90 -15.30 22.93
CA THR A 129 -29.07 -15.33 22.04
C THR A 129 -28.79 -16.20 20.82
N ALA A 130 -29.82 -16.76 20.19
CA ALA A 130 -29.68 -17.64 19.04
C ALA A 130 -29.41 -16.85 17.75
N HIS A 131 -28.44 -17.30 16.94
CA HIS A 131 -28.20 -16.82 15.58
C HIS A 131 -28.26 -17.99 14.60
N PRO A 132 -28.98 -17.88 13.46
CA PRO A 132 -29.25 -19.02 12.57
C PRO A 132 -27.99 -19.66 11.98
N SER A 133 -26.93 -18.87 11.76
CA SER A 133 -25.68 -19.35 11.15
C SER A 133 -24.52 -19.55 12.13
N TRP A 134 -24.66 -19.05 13.37
CA TRP A 134 -23.56 -19.01 14.34
C TRP A 134 -23.88 -19.74 15.64
N GLY A 135 -25.11 -20.27 15.78
CA GLY A 135 -25.57 -20.85 17.03
C GLY A 135 -25.75 -19.79 18.10
N MET A 136 -25.45 -20.14 19.35
CA MET A 136 -25.57 -19.21 20.47
C MET A 136 -24.43 -18.20 20.49
N VAL A 137 -24.77 -16.92 20.39
CA VAL A 137 -23.81 -15.80 20.41
C VAL A 137 -23.99 -14.97 21.68
N ASP A 138 -22.89 -14.42 22.18
CA ASP A 138 -22.84 -13.50 23.34
C ASP A 138 -22.42 -12.10 22.88
N ARG A 139 -22.34 -11.16 23.83
CA ARG A 139 -21.93 -9.78 23.54
C ARG A 139 -20.53 -9.68 22.93
N LEU A 140 -19.58 -10.54 23.34
CA LEU A 140 -18.20 -10.48 22.86
C LEU A 140 -18.14 -10.93 21.40
N ARG A 141 -18.87 -11.99 21.05
CA ARG A 141 -18.95 -12.46 19.66
C ARG A 141 -19.56 -11.40 18.76
N LEU A 142 -20.64 -10.74 19.19
CA LEU A 142 -21.26 -9.66 18.43
C LEU A 142 -20.32 -8.45 18.28
N ALA A 143 -19.61 -8.07 19.35
CA ALA A 143 -18.63 -6.99 19.32
C ALA A 143 -17.48 -7.25 18.33
N ARG A 144 -16.92 -8.46 18.36
CA ARG A 144 -15.86 -8.88 17.44
C ARG A 144 -16.30 -8.84 15.99
N ILE A 145 -17.52 -9.29 15.70
CA ILE A 145 -18.06 -9.26 14.34
C ILE A 145 -18.23 -7.81 13.87
N SER A 146 -18.84 -6.93 14.66
CA SER A 146 -18.96 -5.52 14.29
C SER A 146 -17.60 -4.87 14.06
N ALA A 147 -16.61 -5.11 14.93
CA ALA A 147 -15.27 -4.59 14.78
C ALA A 147 -14.55 -5.13 13.51
N HIS A 148 -14.74 -6.40 13.19
CA HIS A 148 -14.23 -7.02 11.95
C HIS A 148 -14.82 -6.33 10.71
N GLU A 149 -16.14 -6.23 10.62
CA GLU A 149 -16.80 -5.61 9.47
C GLU A 149 -16.36 -4.14 9.30
N ILE A 150 -16.19 -3.42 10.40
CA ILE A 150 -15.65 -2.05 10.36
C ILE A 150 -14.24 -2.00 9.79
N ARG A 151 -13.32 -2.85 10.28
CA ARG A 151 -11.94 -2.88 9.76
C ARG A 151 -11.87 -3.32 8.30
N HIS A 152 -12.72 -4.26 7.93
CA HIS A 152 -12.83 -4.76 6.56
C HIS A 152 -13.27 -3.65 5.62
N HIS A 153 -14.34 -2.92 5.95
CA HIS A 153 -14.85 -1.87 5.07
C HIS A 153 -14.02 -0.57 5.14
N GLU A 154 -13.30 -0.30 6.22
CA GLU A 154 -12.25 0.72 6.24
C GLU A 154 -11.13 0.40 5.23
N LEU A 155 -10.79 -0.88 5.05
CA LEU A 155 -9.84 -1.31 4.02
C LEU A 155 -10.44 -1.14 2.61
N ASP A 156 -11.70 -1.50 2.42
CA ASP A 156 -12.40 -1.32 1.12
C ASP A 156 -12.49 0.15 0.69
N ILE A 157 -12.84 1.04 1.62
CA ILE A 157 -12.83 2.49 1.39
C ILE A 157 -11.44 2.94 0.94
N ARG A 158 -10.37 2.53 1.64
CA ARG A 158 -9.00 2.90 1.29
C ARG A 158 -8.59 2.39 -0.09
N ARG A 159 -8.97 1.16 -0.45
CA ARG A 159 -8.71 0.58 -1.79
C ARG A 159 -9.42 1.35 -2.91
N GLY A 160 -10.61 1.87 -2.64
CA GLY A 160 -11.39 2.65 -3.60
C GLY A 160 -11.04 4.15 -3.64
N LEU A 161 -10.19 4.64 -2.73
CA LEU A 161 -9.73 6.02 -2.70
C LEU A 161 -8.40 6.17 -3.45
N ARG A 162 -8.27 7.24 -4.24
CA ARG A 162 -7.03 7.64 -4.92
C ARG A 162 -6.53 8.93 -4.31
N ARG A 163 -5.26 8.97 -3.92
CA ARG A 163 -4.62 10.26 -3.64
C ARG A 163 -4.70 11.12 -4.89
N PRO A 164 -5.01 12.42 -4.78
CA PRO A 164 -4.86 13.31 -5.91
C PRO A 164 -3.42 13.20 -6.44
N PRO A 165 -3.21 13.27 -7.76
CA PRO A 165 -1.87 13.30 -8.30
C PRO A 165 -1.12 14.47 -7.64
N ALA A 166 0.10 14.21 -7.18
CA ALA A 166 0.95 15.25 -6.65
C ALA A 166 1.15 16.31 -7.75
N GLU A 167 1.21 17.59 -7.36
CA GLU A 167 1.47 18.70 -8.29
C GLU A 167 2.76 18.49 -9.10
N VAL A 168 3.74 17.81 -8.48
CA VAL A 168 4.96 17.33 -9.11
C VAL A 168 5.17 15.86 -8.75
N ALA A 169 5.56 15.05 -9.73
CA ALA A 169 5.92 13.64 -9.55
C ALA A 169 7.31 13.36 -10.14
N LEU A 170 8.02 12.39 -9.58
CA LEU A 170 9.27 11.89 -10.16
C LEU A 170 8.95 11.26 -11.52
N HIS A 171 9.52 11.82 -12.59
CA HIS A 171 9.35 11.26 -13.93
C HIS A 171 10.48 10.30 -14.32
N HIS A 172 11.74 10.71 -14.13
CA HIS A 172 12.92 9.93 -14.49
C HIS A 172 14.14 10.37 -13.67
N VAL A 173 15.15 9.50 -13.62
CA VAL A 173 16.51 9.80 -13.15
C VAL A 173 17.45 9.79 -14.36
N ALA A 174 18.24 10.84 -14.54
CA ALA A 174 19.20 10.91 -15.63
C ALA A 174 20.60 10.47 -15.14
N VAL A 175 21.23 9.58 -15.90
CA VAL A 175 22.54 8.99 -15.59
C VAL A 175 23.49 9.28 -16.74
N GLN A 176 24.56 10.01 -16.44
CA GLN A 176 25.66 10.22 -17.37
C GLN A 176 26.60 9.01 -17.29
N THR A 177 26.98 8.45 -18.43
CA THR A 177 27.88 7.29 -18.52
C THR A 177 29.01 7.53 -19.52
N GLY A 178 30.16 6.91 -19.28
CA GLY A 178 31.27 6.86 -20.25
C GLY A 178 31.18 5.71 -21.26
N ASP A 179 30.21 4.79 -21.10
CA ASP A 179 29.94 3.69 -22.02
C ASP A 179 28.43 3.38 -21.98
N LEU A 180 27.69 3.99 -22.93
CA LEU A 180 26.24 3.82 -22.98
C LEU A 180 25.83 2.37 -23.25
N ALA A 181 26.55 1.65 -24.10
CA ALA A 181 26.20 0.28 -24.46
C ALA A 181 26.34 -0.67 -23.26
N ASN A 182 27.46 -0.56 -22.52
CA ASN A 182 27.69 -1.33 -21.29
C ASN A 182 26.64 -1.01 -20.22
N SER A 183 26.30 0.28 -20.04
CA SER A 183 25.30 0.70 -19.07
C SER A 183 23.90 0.19 -19.44
N VAL A 184 23.45 0.34 -20.70
CA VAL A 184 22.15 -0.18 -21.15
C VAL A 184 22.07 -1.69 -20.91
N ALA A 185 23.10 -2.44 -21.31
CA ALA A 185 23.13 -3.89 -21.14
C ALA A 185 23.07 -4.31 -19.65
N TRP A 186 23.82 -3.63 -18.78
CA TRP A 186 23.81 -3.93 -17.35
C TRP A 186 22.48 -3.57 -16.69
N TYR A 187 21.89 -2.42 -17.00
CA TYR A 187 20.59 -2.03 -16.46
C TYR A 187 19.48 -3.00 -16.89
N THR A 188 19.54 -3.50 -18.13
CA THR A 188 18.64 -4.58 -18.59
C THR A 188 18.89 -5.88 -17.81
N ALA A 189 20.15 -6.29 -17.62
CA ALA A 189 20.46 -7.54 -16.91
C ALA A 189 20.13 -7.50 -15.41
N TYR A 190 20.43 -6.40 -14.73
CA TYR A 190 20.29 -6.28 -13.28
C TYR A 190 18.88 -5.87 -12.84
N PHE A 191 18.29 -4.88 -13.51
CA PHE A 191 16.95 -4.41 -13.16
C PHE A 191 15.83 -5.10 -13.94
N GLY A 192 16.15 -5.85 -15.00
CA GLY A 192 15.14 -6.30 -15.96
C GLY A 192 14.59 -5.13 -16.78
N ALA A 193 15.37 -4.06 -16.94
CA ALA A 193 14.91 -2.84 -17.57
C ALA A 193 14.63 -3.03 -19.07
N THR A 194 13.52 -2.47 -19.54
CA THR A 194 13.17 -2.46 -20.97
C THR A 194 13.60 -1.15 -21.62
N LEU A 195 14.27 -1.22 -22.76
CA LEU A 195 14.59 -0.05 -23.58
C LEU A 195 13.31 0.48 -24.24
N ALA A 196 12.87 1.68 -23.84
CA ALA A 196 11.67 2.29 -24.38
C ALA A 196 11.94 3.00 -25.72
N TRP A 197 13.02 3.78 -25.79
CA TRP A 197 13.45 4.49 -26.99
C TRP A 197 14.91 4.95 -26.86
N SER A 198 15.50 5.39 -27.97
CA SER A 198 16.83 6.01 -28.00
C SER A 198 16.86 7.14 -29.02
N LEU A 199 17.74 8.11 -28.81
CA LEU A 199 17.93 9.24 -29.71
C LEU A 199 19.38 9.75 -29.72
N ASP A 200 19.77 10.30 -30.86
CA ASP A 200 21.10 10.83 -31.18
C ASP A 200 21.05 12.28 -31.72
N ARG A 201 19.84 12.87 -31.76
CA ARG A 201 19.59 14.25 -32.20
C ARG A 201 18.91 15.01 -31.08
N PHE A 202 19.48 16.17 -30.73
CA PHE A 202 19.09 16.91 -29.55
C PHE A 202 18.71 18.36 -29.88
N SER A 203 17.86 18.93 -29.02
CA SER A 203 17.50 20.34 -29.12
C SER A 203 18.68 21.26 -28.77
N PRO A 204 18.66 22.54 -29.19
CA PRO A 204 19.67 23.51 -28.76
C PRO A 204 19.80 23.60 -27.23
N LEU A 205 18.69 23.57 -26.50
CA LEU A 205 18.70 23.60 -25.03
C LEU A 205 19.40 22.37 -24.43
N THR A 206 19.17 21.19 -25.01
CA THR A 206 19.85 19.97 -24.54
C THR A 206 21.35 20.05 -24.75
N HIS A 207 21.82 20.57 -25.89
CA HIS A 207 23.24 20.79 -26.14
C HIS A 207 23.86 21.84 -25.20
N GLU A 208 23.10 22.87 -24.80
CA GLU A 208 23.54 23.85 -23.81
C GLU A 208 23.71 23.20 -22.42
N ARG A 209 22.73 22.38 -22.00
CA ARG A 209 22.73 21.74 -20.67
C ARG A 209 23.68 20.56 -20.57
N LEU A 210 23.87 19.81 -21.65
CA LEU A 210 24.72 18.63 -21.73
C LEU A 210 25.70 18.78 -22.91
N PRO A 211 26.69 19.69 -22.83
CA PRO A 211 27.61 19.94 -23.94
C PRO A 211 28.36 18.67 -24.35
N GLY A 212 28.31 18.35 -25.64
CA GLY A 212 28.94 17.16 -26.21
C GLY A 212 28.16 15.86 -26.02
N ILE A 213 26.88 15.91 -25.64
CA ILE A 213 25.99 14.73 -25.65
C ILE A 213 25.96 14.10 -27.04
N THR A 214 26.10 12.77 -27.10
CA THR A 214 26.18 11.99 -28.33
C THR A 214 24.99 11.04 -28.50
N ALA A 215 24.51 10.46 -27.41
CA ALA A 215 23.40 9.51 -27.41
C ALA A 215 22.66 9.53 -26.07
N LEU A 216 21.36 9.23 -26.11
CA LEU A 216 20.51 9.06 -24.93
C LEU A 216 19.52 7.92 -25.14
N SER A 217 19.33 7.09 -24.11
CA SER A 217 18.40 5.97 -24.09
C SER A 217 17.49 6.05 -22.85
N GLU A 218 16.19 5.85 -23.03
CA GLU A 218 15.26 5.69 -21.91
C GLU A 218 15.04 4.21 -21.61
N LEU A 219 15.25 3.84 -20.35
CA LEU A 219 14.96 2.51 -19.82
C LEU A 219 13.86 2.59 -18.76
N VAL A 220 13.01 1.57 -18.70
CA VAL A 220 11.86 1.50 -17.80
C VAL A 220 11.95 0.25 -16.92
N VAL A 221 11.74 0.44 -15.61
CA VAL A 221 11.70 -0.59 -14.56
C VAL A 221 10.46 -0.35 -13.70
N GLY A 222 9.36 -1.04 -13.99
CA GLY A 222 8.08 -0.73 -13.35
C GLY A 222 7.67 0.73 -13.60
N ASP A 223 7.48 1.49 -12.51
CA ASP A 223 7.14 2.92 -12.57
C ASP A 223 8.38 3.84 -12.69
N LEU A 224 9.60 3.30 -12.55
CA LEU A 224 10.84 4.07 -12.60
C LEU A 224 11.39 4.15 -14.03
N ARG A 225 11.89 5.34 -14.40
CA ARG A 225 12.54 5.58 -15.69
C ARG A 225 13.97 6.08 -15.50
N PHE A 226 14.88 5.57 -16.32
CA PHE A 226 16.26 6.02 -16.39
C PHE A 226 16.54 6.63 -17.76
N HIS A 227 17.13 7.83 -17.80
CA HIS A 227 17.71 8.42 -19.01
C HIS A 227 19.22 8.22 -18.96
N LEU A 228 19.72 7.18 -19.62
CA LEU A 228 21.17 6.95 -19.73
C LEU A 228 21.69 7.73 -20.93
N PHE A 229 22.77 8.51 -20.75
CA PHE A 229 23.34 9.29 -21.85
C PHE A 229 24.86 9.39 -21.77
N GLU A 230 25.48 9.53 -22.95
CA GLU A 230 26.92 9.64 -23.10
C GLU A 230 27.31 11.02 -23.66
N ARG A 231 28.52 11.47 -23.33
CA ARG A 231 29.14 12.67 -23.90
C ARG A 231 30.51 12.33 -24.49
N ALA A 232 30.87 13.01 -25.58
CA ALA A 232 32.08 12.74 -26.39
C ALA A 232 33.44 12.88 -25.65
N SER A 233 33.45 13.33 -24.39
CA SER A 233 34.66 13.55 -23.59
C SER A 233 34.60 12.96 -22.17
N THR A 234 33.54 12.24 -21.81
CA THR A 234 33.42 11.60 -20.50
C THR A 234 34.14 10.26 -20.51
N ARG A 235 35.24 10.17 -19.75
CA ARG A 235 35.71 8.87 -19.27
C ARG A 235 34.72 8.36 -18.23
N ASN A 236 34.63 7.04 -18.08
CA ASN A 236 33.82 6.41 -17.04
C ASN A 236 34.51 6.56 -15.67
N GLU A 237 34.65 7.80 -15.21
CA GLU A 237 35.26 8.16 -13.93
C GLU A 237 34.13 8.47 -12.93
N PRO A 238 34.14 7.84 -11.74
CA PRO A 238 33.13 8.09 -10.73
C PRO A 238 33.25 9.53 -10.21
N PRO A 239 32.14 10.16 -9.81
CA PRO A 239 32.16 11.50 -9.25
C PRO A 239 32.98 11.56 -7.95
N ALA A 240 33.63 12.70 -7.69
CA ALA A 240 34.40 12.90 -6.48
C ALA A 240 33.49 12.79 -5.23
N GLY A 241 33.83 11.92 -4.28
CA GLY A 241 32.98 11.61 -3.13
C GLY A 241 32.68 12.79 -2.19
N THR A 242 33.44 13.88 -2.29
CA THR A 242 33.24 15.10 -1.48
C THR A 242 32.43 16.18 -2.18
N ALA A 243 32.08 15.98 -3.46
CA ALA A 243 31.30 16.96 -4.21
C ALA A 243 29.80 16.85 -3.86
N ALA A 244 29.11 17.98 -3.86
CA ALA A 244 27.65 17.98 -3.78
C ALA A 244 27.06 17.37 -5.06
N GLN A 245 26.25 16.33 -4.91
CA GLN A 245 25.65 15.57 -6.00
C GLN A 245 24.36 14.88 -5.55
N PHE A 246 23.56 14.38 -6.50
CA PHE A 246 22.56 13.36 -6.19
C PHE A 246 23.32 12.09 -5.81
N GLN A 247 23.47 11.86 -4.51
CA GLN A 247 24.49 10.94 -3.99
C GLN A 247 24.15 9.47 -4.22
N HIS A 248 22.90 9.06 -4.00
CA HIS A 248 22.41 7.73 -4.35
C HIS A 248 20.93 7.76 -4.75
N VAL A 249 20.46 6.67 -5.34
CA VAL A 249 19.04 6.38 -5.55
C VAL A 249 18.66 5.17 -4.71
N CYS A 250 17.71 5.34 -3.78
CA CYS A 250 17.19 4.24 -2.97
C CYS A 250 15.99 3.57 -3.64
N LEU A 251 16.03 2.24 -3.73
CA LEU A 251 15.01 1.40 -4.34
C LEU A 251 14.46 0.40 -3.32
N ARG A 252 13.16 0.46 -3.09
CA ARG A 252 12.49 -0.43 -2.14
C ARG A 252 12.24 -1.81 -2.74
N THR A 253 12.53 -2.87 -1.97
CA THR A 253 12.17 -4.25 -2.31
C THR A 253 10.85 -4.67 -1.65
N ALA A 254 10.19 -5.68 -2.21
CA ALA A 254 8.90 -6.16 -1.71
C ALA A 254 9.02 -7.00 -0.42
N SER A 255 10.19 -7.59 -0.17
CA SER A 255 10.47 -8.46 0.97
C SER A 255 11.96 -8.51 1.29
N SER A 256 12.29 -8.95 2.50
CA SER A 256 13.67 -9.30 2.92
C SER A 256 14.31 -10.31 1.95
N ALA A 257 13.58 -11.38 1.56
CA ALA A 257 14.08 -12.36 0.60
C ALA A 257 14.43 -11.73 -0.76
N ALA A 258 13.57 -10.85 -1.28
CA ALA A 258 13.83 -10.14 -2.54
C ALA A 258 15.03 -9.18 -2.44
N LEU A 259 15.32 -8.66 -1.24
CA LEU A 259 16.53 -7.86 -0.99
C LEU A 259 17.79 -8.72 -1.14
N VAL A 260 17.82 -9.89 -0.49
CA VAL A 260 18.95 -10.82 -0.58
C VAL A 260 19.15 -11.34 -2.00
N GLU A 261 18.08 -11.79 -2.67
CA GLU A 261 18.14 -12.26 -4.06
C GLU A 261 18.72 -11.20 -5.00
N ARG A 262 18.35 -9.93 -4.80
CA ARG A 262 18.86 -8.83 -5.61
C ARG A 262 20.35 -8.57 -5.37
N ARG A 263 20.79 -8.62 -4.12
CA ARG A 263 22.23 -8.51 -3.79
C ARG A 263 23.04 -9.63 -4.44
N ASP A 264 22.55 -10.87 -4.36
CA ASP A 264 23.24 -12.02 -4.93
C ASP A 264 23.28 -11.95 -6.47
N HIS A 265 22.20 -11.46 -7.09
CA HIS A 265 22.18 -11.18 -8.53
C HIS A 265 23.20 -10.12 -8.94
N TRP A 266 23.37 -9.05 -8.14
CA TRP A 266 24.42 -8.06 -8.39
C TRP A 266 25.81 -8.70 -8.38
N LEU A 267 26.10 -9.49 -7.34
CA LEU A 267 27.40 -10.17 -7.19
C LEU A 267 27.67 -11.14 -8.35
N ALA A 268 26.65 -11.88 -8.79
CA ALA A 268 26.78 -12.77 -9.94
C ALA A 268 27.13 -12.02 -11.23
N LEU A 269 26.51 -10.87 -11.49
CA LEU A 269 26.82 -10.04 -12.67
C LEU A 269 28.22 -9.43 -12.57
N TYR A 270 28.61 -8.98 -11.38
CA TYR A 270 29.94 -8.44 -11.10
C TYR A 270 31.04 -9.49 -11.33
N ASP A 271 30.88 -10.68 -10.77
CA ASP A 271 31.83 -11.80 -10.88
C ASP A 271 31.89 -12.40 -12.28
N SER A 272 30.82 -12.26 -13.08
CA SER A 272 30.77 -12.75 -14.46
C SER A 272 31.79 -12.06 -15.39
N ARG A 273 32.28 -10.87 -15.02
CA ARG A 273 33.15 -10.00 -15.83
C ARG A 273 32.59 -9.66 -17.21
N GLN A 274 31.28 -9.83 -17.43
CA GLN A 274 30.60 -9.44 -18.68
C GLN A 274 30.47 -7.92 -18.83
N PHE A 275 30.53 -7.19 -17.73
CA PHE A 275 30.38 -5.74 -17.69
C PHE A 275 31.65 -5.08 -17.14
N THR A 276 31.92 -3.88 -17.63
CA THR A 276 33.03 -3.06 -17.13
C THR A 276 32.51 -2.12 -16.03
N PHE A 277 33.13 -2.16 -14.86
CA PHE A 277 32.79 -1.29 -13.73
C PHE A 277 33.87 -0.22 -13.54
N ALA A 278 33.44 1.02 -13.29
CA ALA A 278 34.33 2.14 -12.99
C ALA A 278 35.06 2.00 -11.64
N ARG A 279 34.50 1.23 -10.71
CA ARG A 279 35.09 0.93 -9.39
C ARG A 279 35.08 -0.57 -9.16
N ASP A 280 36.21 -1.09 -8.68
CA ASP A 280 36.36 -2.49 -8.24
C ASP A 280 35.93 -2.59 -6.76
N GLU A 281 34.63 -2.42 -6.52
CA GLU A 281 34.03 -2.41 -5.19
C GLU A 281 32.75 -3.28 -5.20
N PRO A 282 32.73 -4.41 -4.46
CA PRO A 282 31.57 -5.28 -4.42
C PRO A 282 30.43 -4.68 -3.59
N ALA A 283 29.20 -5.17 -3.81
CA ALA A 283 28.05 -4.81 -2.97
C ALA A 283 28.30 -5.10 -1.48
N THR A 284 27.79 -4.22 -0.61
CA THR A 284 27.91 -4.38 0.84
C THR A 284 27.15 -5.61 1.33
N ALA A 285 27.38 -6.01 2.58
CA ALA A 285 26.47 -6.93 3.26
C ALA A 285 25.08 -6.28 3.43
N VAL A 286 24.05 -7.12 3.62
CA VAL A 286 22.76 -6.65 4.12
C VAL A 286 22.92 -6.33 5.60
N VAL A 287 22.54 -5.12 6.01
CA VAL A 287 22.52 -4.67 7.41
C VAL A 287 21.08 -4.43 7.84
N VAL A 288 20.82 -4.55 9.14
CA VAL A 288 19.51 -4.28 9.74
C VAL A 288 19.69 -3.18 10.78
N ASP A 289 18.89 -2.12 10.71
CA ASP A 289 18.91 -1.04 11.69
C ASP A 289 18.01 -1.32 12.91
N ASP A 290 18.01 -0.39 13.86
CA ASP A 290 17.24 -0.50 15.12
C ASP A 290 15.71 -0.52 14.88
N ASP A 291 15.25 -0.04 13.72
CA ASP A 291 13.84 -0.04 13.30
C ASP A 291 13.47 -1.28 12.47
N GLY A 292 14.43 -2.20 12.27
CA GLY A 292 14.24 -3.42 11.49
C GLY A 292 14.27 -3.21 9.97
N VAL A 293 14.71 -2.04 9.49
CA VAL A 293 14.92 -1.79 8.06
C VAL A 293 16.17 -2.53 7.62
N GLU A 294 16.04 -3.32 6.56
CA GLU A 294 17.16 -4.05 5.96
C GLU A 294 17.67 -3.29 4.74
N SER A 295 18.98 -3.11 4.60
CA SER A 295 19.56 -2.41 3.45
C SER A 295 20.89 -2.98 2.98
N PHE A 296 21.19 -2.81 1.68
CA PHE A 296 22.54 -2.95 1.14
C PHE A 296 22.81 -1.89 0.06
N TYR A 297 24.08 -1.59 -0.15
CA TYR A 297 24.55 -0.62 -1.15
C TYR A 297 25.34 -1.35 -2.24
N ALA A 298 25.15 -0.90 -3.47
CA ALA A 298 25.88 -1.42 -4.61
C ALA A 298 26.13 -0.32 -5.65
N LEU A 299 27.23 -0.45 -6.39
CA LEU A 299 27.56 0.48 -7.46
C LEU A 299 27.07 -0.05 -8.81
N ASP A 300 26.61 0.85 -9.67
CA ASP A 300 26.39 0.52 -11.08
C ASP A 300 27.74 0.53 -11.86
N PRO A 301 27.74 0.20 -13.16
CA PRO A 301 28.95 0.22 -13.98
C PRO A 301 29.67 1.57 -14.04
N ASN A 302 28.98 2.67 -13.71
CA ASN A 302 29.50 4.03 -13.70
C ASN A 302 30.08 4.42 -12.32
N GLY A 303 30.00 3.52 -11.33
CA GLY A 303 30.40 3.81 -9.96
C GLY A 303 29.41 4.68 -9.21
N LEU A 304 28.15 4.76 -9.67
CA LEU A 304 27.06 5.48 -9.02
C LEU A 304 26.35 4.55 -8.04
N GLU A 305 25.99 5.08 -6.87
CA GLU A 305 25.48 4.29 -5.77
C GLU A 305 23.96 4.10 -5.85
N PHE A 306 23.55 2.84 -5.70
CA PHE A 306 22.18 2.44 -5.45
C PHE A 306 22.07 1.84 -4.06
N GLU A 307 21.09 2.31 -3.30
CA GLU A 307 20.66 1.66 -2.06
C GLU A 307 19.46 0.78 -2.38
N PHE A 308 19.43 -0.42 -1.80
CA PHE A 308 18.25 -1.27 -1.80
C PHE A 308 17.79 -1.46 -0.37
N ALA A 309 16.50 -1.26 -0.11
CA ALA A 309 15.95 -1.32 1.24
C ALA A 309 14.64 -2.13 1.31
N TYR A 310 14.50 -2.94 2.35
CA TYR A 310 13.24 -3.53 2.78
C TYR A 310 12.79 -2.84 4.08
N ILE A 311 11.61 -2.22 4.06
CA ILE A 311 11.04 -1.48 5.18
C ILE A 311 9.79 -2.22 5.70
N PRO A 312 9.86 -2.87 6.87
CA PRO A 312 8.73 -3.61 7.45
C PRO A 312 7.48 -2.73 7.63
N GLY A 313 6.29 -3.33 7.53
CA GLY A 313 5.02 -2.63 7.81
C GLY A 313 4.60 -1.57 6.79
N THR A 314 5.43 -1.23 5.81
CA THR A 314 5.10 -0.30 4.70
C THR A 314 4.57 -1.05 3.47
N GLY A 315 3.64 -1.99 3.66
CA GLY A 315 2.85 -2.52 2.56
C GLY A 315 2.01 -1.39 1.93
N ARG A 316 1.97 -1.33 0.58
CA ARG A 316 1.17 -0.32 -0.17
C ARG A 316 -0.27 -0.22 0.35
#